data_AF-A0A9D9CXT3-F1
#
_entry.id   AF-A0A9D9CXT3-F1
#
_cell.length_a   1.000
_cell.length_b   1.000
_cell.length_c   1.000
_cell.angle_alpha   90.00
_cell.angle_beta   90.00
_cell.angle_gamma   90.00
#
_symmetry.space_group_name_H-M   'P 1'
#
loop_
_entity.id
_entity.type
_entity.pdbx_description
1 polymer ?
#
loop_
_entity_poly.entity_id
_entity_poly.type
_entity_poly.pdbx_seq_one_letter_code
_entity_poly.pdbx_strand_id
1 'polypeptide(L)'
;RPDAASFAALRAAGCLANSVSALGLKLPDALSRNYYIITGSFAERENAEALAAKLLSQGFESELIPFSARRTAVGACPSDGVEEIVSAYRKLLSEGGVPKDSWILVNY
;
A
#
# COMPACT_ATOMS: atom_id res chain seq x y z
N ARG A 1 8.28 -0.46 15.87
CA ARG A 1 9.56 0.15 15.39
C ARG A 1 9.87 -0.47 14.04
N PRO A 2 9.83 0.29 12.93
CA PRO A 2 10.02 -0.29 11.62
C PRO A 2 11.44 -0.85 11.52
N ASP A 3 11.54 -2.14 11.21
CA ASP A 3 12.81 -2.84 11.14
C ASP A 3 13.57 -2.37 9.89
N ALA A 4 14.77 -1.83 10.06
CA ALA A 4 15.57 -1.33 8.95
C ALA A 4 15.83 -2.42 7.89
N ALA A 5 15.82 -3.68 8.32
CA ALA A 5 15.89 -4.86 7.46
C ALA A 5 14.73 -4.92 6.45
N SER A 6 13.51 -4.58 6.88
CA SER A 6 12.33 -4.57 6.01
C SER A 6 12.46 -3.54 4.89
N PHE A 7 12.89 -2.33 5.22
CA PHE A 7 13.17 -1.30 4.21
C PHE A 7 14.30 -1.69 3.27
N ALA A 8 15.36 -2.31 3.78
CA ALA A 8 16.46 -2.79 2.96
C ALA A 8 15.99 -3.88 1.99
N ALA A 9 15.17 -4.84 2.43
CA ALA A 9 14.61 -5.89 1.58
C ALA A 9 13.67 -5.32 0.50
N LEU A 10 12.80 -4.37 0.86
CA LEU A 10 11.92 -3.68 -0.08
C LEU A 10 12.71 -2.94 -1.15
N ARG A 11 13.75 -2.20 -0.75
CA ARG A 11 14.65 -1.51 -1.68
C ARG A 11 15.44 -2.48 -2.56
N ALA A 12 15.94 -3.57 -1.98
CA ALA A 12 16.65 -4.60 -2.74
C ALA A 12 15.73 -5.29 -3.77
N ALA A 13 14.44 -5.42 -3.46
CA ALA A 13 13.43 -5.90 -4.39
C ALA A 13 13.04 -4.86 -5.47
N GLY A 14 13.62 -3.66 -5.45
CA GLY A 14 13.31 -2.56 -6.36
C GLY A 14 11.99 -1.84 -6.03
N CYS A 15 11.40 -2.11 -4.86
CA CYS A 15 10.15 -1.52 -4.42
C CYS A 15 10.43 -0.21 -3.68
N LEU A 16 9.69 0.85 -4.01
CA LEU A 16 9.66 2.05 -3.18
C LEU A 16 8.88 1.72 -1.90
N ALA A 17 9.38 2.14 -0.74
CA ALA A 17 8.71 1.94 0.53
C ALA A 17 8.87 3.17 1.43
N ASN A 18 7.78 3.57 2.10
CA ASN A 18 7.77 4.68 3.05
C ASN A 18 6.96 4.30 4.30
N SER A 19 7.33 4.86 5.45
CA SER A 19 6.53 4.73 6.67
C SER A 19 5.50 5.84 6.80
N VAL A 20 4.42 5.54 7.53
CA VAL A 20 3.44 6.54 7.98
C VAL A 20 4.10 7.75 8.63
N SER A 21 5.04 7.51 9.54
CA SER A 21 5.77 8.56 10.25
C SER A 21 6.65 9.40 9.33
N ALA A 22 7.30 8.79 8.33
CA ALA A 22 8.12 9.50 7.36
C ALA A 22 7.30 10.43 6.45
N LEU A 23 6.04 10.06 6.19
CA LEU A 23 5.12 10.84 5.38
C LEU A 23 4.32 11.86 6.21
N GLY A 24 4.50 11.88 7.54
CA GLY A 24 3.72 12.69 8.45
C GLY A 24 2.23 12.33 8.45
N LEU A 25 1.88 11.11 8.04
CA LEU A 25 0.51 10.64 7.98
C LEU A 25 0.06 10.21 9.38
N LYS A 26 -1.11 10.71 9.79
CA LYS A 26 -1.83 10.20 10.95
C LYS A 26 -2.90 9.25 10.46
N LEU A 27 -2.49 8.01 10.22
CA LEU A 27 -3.45 6.97 9.90
C LEU A 27 -4.20 6.57 11.19
N PRO A 28 -5.48 6.21 11.08
CA PRO A 28 -6.21 5.70 12.24
C PRO A 28 -5.48 4.48 12.82
N ASP A 29 -5.47 4.35 14.14
CA ASP A 29 -4.91 3.22 14.91
C ASP A 29 -5.44 1.84 14.47
N ALA A 30 -6.46 1.83 13.61
CA ALA A 30 -7.21 0.65 13.17
C ALA A 30 -6.66 -0.03 11.90
N LEU A 31 -5.52 0.39 11.35
CA LEU A 31 -4.89 -0.40 10.28
C LEU A 31 -4.50 -1.76 10.85
N SER A 32 -5.17 -2.80 10.35
CA SER A 32 -5.11 -4.15 10.92
C SER A 32 -3.79 -4.87 10.64
N ARG A 33 -2.95 -4.35 9.73
CA ARG A 33 -1.70 -4.99 9.28
C ARG A 33 -0.53 -4.00 9.28
N ASN A 34 0.68 -4.55 9.14
CA ASN A 34 1.92 -3.75 9.16
C ASN A 34 2.35 -3.21 7.77
N TYR A 35 1.90 -3.83 6.68
CA TYR A 35 2.32 -3.46 5.33
C TYR A 35 1.14 -3.35 4.36
N TYR A 36 1.16 -2.34 3.50
CA TYR A 36 0.13 -2.10 2.49
C TYR A 36 0.78 -1.66 1.18
N ILE A 37 0.30 -2.15 0.03
CA ILE A 37 0.74 -1.66 -1.28
C ILE A 37 -0.12 -0.45 -1.65
N ILE A 38 0.46 0.75 -1.63
CA ILE A 38 -0.20 1.96 -2.11
C ILE A 38 -0.15 1.96 -3.63
N THR A 39 -1.32 1.76 -4.21
CA THR A 39 -1.54 1.69 -5.65
C THR A 39 -1.88 3.05 -6.25
N GLY A 40 -2.33 3.99 -5.41
CA GLY A 40 -2.62 5.36 -5.79
C GLY A 40 -3.18 6.16 -4.61
N SER A 41 -3.13 7.49 -4.73
CA SER A 41 -3.76 8.41 -3.79
C SER A 41 -4.60 9.43 -4.56
N PHE A 42 -5.88 9.50 -4.23
CA PHE A 42 -6.85 10.34 -4.93
C PHE A 42 -7.42 11.38 -3.95
N ALA A 43 -7.72 12.57 -4.47
CA ALA A 43 -8.45 13.58 -3.71
C ALA A 43 -9.94 13.20 -3.58
N GLU A 44 -10.51 12.70 -4.67
CA GLU A 44 -11.88 12.21 -4.72
C GLU A 44 -11.96 10.76 -4.23
N ARG A 45 -12.81 10.52 -3.22
CA ARG A 45 -13.02 9.20 -2.63
C ARG A 45 -13.54 8.20 -3.66
N GLU A 46 -14.41 8.63 -4.56
CA GLU A 46 -15.05 7.79 -5.58
C GLU A 46 -14.01 7.15 -6.52
N ASN A 47 -12.94 7.88 -6.86
CA ASN A 47 -11.84 7.34 -7.65
C ASN A 47 -11.03 6.28 -6.90
N ALA A 48 -10.83 6.49 -5.60
CA ALA A 48 -10.17 5.52 -4.74
C ALA A 48 -11.03 4.25 -4.60
N GLU A 49 -12.35 4.41 -4.45
CA GLU A 49 -13.33 3.32 -4.40
C GLU A 49 -13.37 2.52 -5.71
N ALA A 50 -13.35 3.20 -6.86
CA ALA A 50 -13.30 2.53 -8.16
C ALA A 50 -12.02 1.68 -8.34
N LEU A 51 -10.87 2.19 -7.89
CA LEU A 51 -9.61 1.45 -7.98
C LEU A 51 -9.58 0.28 -6.98
N ALA A 52 -10.09 0.48 -5.77
CA ALA A 52 -10.26 -0.59 -4.79
C ALA A 52 -11.19 -1.70 -5.33
N ALA A 53 -12.34 -1.34 -5.89
CA ALA A 53 -13.26 -2.30 -6.50
C ALA A 53 -12.62 -3.08 -7.66
N LYS A 54 -11.78 -2.42 -8.46
CA LYS A 54 -11.03 -3.07 -9.53
C LYS A 54 -10.04 -4.10 -8.98
N LEU A 55 -9.27 -3.75 -7.96
CA LEU A 55 -8.36 -4.66 -7.28
C LEU A 55 -9.08 -5.87 -6.70
N LEU A 56 -10.22 -5.62 -6.04
CA LEU A 56 -11.08 -6.66 -5.48
C LEU A 56 -11.58 -7.62 -6.58
N SER A 57 -12.00 -7.08 -7.74
CA SER A 57 -12.41 -7.87 -8.90
C SER A 57 -11.28 -8.66 -9.55
N GLN A 58 -10.03 -8.26 -9.33
CA GLN A 58 -8.84 -9.01 -9.74
C GLN A 58 -8.42 -10.06 -8.70
N GLY A 59 -9.12 -10.14 -7.57
CA GLY A 59 -8.84 -11.10 -6.49
C GLY A 59 -7.81 -10.59 -5.47
N PHE A 60 -7.47 -9.30 -5.51
CA PHE A 60 -6.60 -8.68 -4.51
C PHE A 60 -7.44 -8.00 -3.42
N GLU A 61 -7.11 -8.26 -2.16
CA GLU A 61 -7.67 -7.48 -1.06
C GLU A 61 -7.25 -6.02 -1.19
N SER A 62 -8.18 -5.10 -0.96
CA SER A 62 -7.92 -3.66 -1.02
C SER A 62 -8.68 -2.90 0.06
N GLU A 63 -8.05 -1.88 0.63
CA GLU A 63 -8.58 -1.05 1.69
C GLU A 63 -8.33 0.44 1.38
N LEU A 64 -9.28 1.28 1.78
CA LEU A 64 -9.19 2.73 1.62
C LEU A 64 -8.51 3.33 2.84
N ILE A 65 -7.34 3.89 2.62
CA ILE A 65 -6.50 4.47 3.66
C ILE A 65 -6.64 6.00 3.62
N PRO A 66 -7.27 6.63 4.63
CA PRO A 66 -7.39 8.08 4.68
C PRO A 66 -6.03 8.71 5.02
N PHE A 67 -5.33 9.23 4.02
CA PHE A 67 -4.03 9.90 4.22
C PHE A 67 -4.18 11.28 4.85
N SER A 68 -5.22 12.01 4.44
CA SER A 68 -5.52 13.34 4.99
C SER A 68 -7.01 13.64 4.83
N ALA A 69 -7.51 14.70 5.47
CA ALA A 69 -8.91 15.11 5.39
C ALA A 69 -9.44 15.31 3.95
N ARG A 70 -8.55 15.44 2.95
CA ARG A 70 -8.90 15.62 1.54
C ARG A 70 -8.27 14.59 0.59
N ARG A 71 -7.59 13.56 1.09
CA ARG A 71 -6.97 12.54 0.24
C ARG A 71 -7.13 11.15 0.81
N THR A 72 -7.55 10.23 -0.05
CA THR A 72 -7.71 8.81 0.24
C THR A 72 -6.76 8.03 -0.66
N ALA A 73 -5.91 7.22 -0.03
CA ALA A 73 -5.06 6.27 -0.72
C ALA A 73 -5.75 4.91 -0.80
N VAL A 74 -5.37 4.12 -1.80
CA VAL A 74 -5.83 2.74 -1.95
C VAL A 74 -4.67 1.82 -1.61
N GLY A 75 -4.79 1.14 -0.47
CA GLY A 75 -3.87 0.09 -0.04
C GLY A 75 -4.35 -1.25 -0.56
N ALA A 76 -3.48 -2.03 -1.19
CA ALA A 76 -3.74 -3.39 -1.66
C ALA A 76 -2.91 -4.40 -0.87
N CYS A 77 -3.41 -5.63 -0.76
CA CYS A 77 -2.78 -6.78 -0.10
C CYS A 77 -2.18 -6.42 1.27
N PRO A 78 -3.02 -6.20 2.29
CA PRO A 78 -2.53 -5.89 3.62
C PRO A 78 -1.82 -7.13 4.21
N SER A 79 -0.53 -7.01 4.54
CA SER A 79 0.32 -8.12 5.01
C SER A 79 1.08 -7.75 6.26
N ASP A 80 1.49 -8.76 7.04
CA ASP A 80 2.35 -8.57 8.21
C ASP A 80 3.83 -8.89 7.96
N GLY A 81 4.13 -9.47 6.79
CA GLY A 81 5.48 -9.87 6.40
C GLY A 81 5.98 -9.14 5.15
N VAL A 82 7.28 -8.83 5.16
CA VAL A 82 7.96 -8.16 4.03
C VAL A 82 7.99 -9.04 2.79
N GLU A 83 8.26 -10.33 2.95
CA GLU A 83 8.35 -11.25 1.81
C GLU A 83 7.00 -11.43 1.12
N GLU A 84 5.93 -11.44 1.91
CA GLU A 84 4.55 -11.58 1.44
C GLU A 84 4.13 -10.34 0.64
N ILE A 85 4.36 -9.14 1.20
CA ILE A 85 4.05 -7.89 0.50
C ILE A 85 4.89 -7.68 -0.76
N VAL A 86 6.17 -8.09 -0.75
CA VAL A 86 7.05 -8.04 -1.94
C VAL A 86 6.54 -8.99 -3.02
N SER A 87 6.11 -10.20 -2.63
CA SER A 87 5.55 -11.19 -3.56
C SER A 87 4.23 -10.70 -4.15
N ALA A 88 3.36 -10.12 -3.32
CA ALA A 88 2.11 -9.50 -3.75
C ALA A 88 2.37 -8.32 -4.69
N TYR A 89 3.32 -7.45 -4.36
CA TYR A 89 3.71 -6.31 -5.20
C TYR A 89 4.21 -6.75 -6.57
N ARG A 90 5.04 -7.79 -6.63
CA ARG A 90 5.51 -8.37 -7.90
C ARG A 90 4.37 -8.95 -8.73
N LYS A 91 3.43 -9.67 -8.10
CA LYS A 91 2.23 -10.18 -8.78
C LYS A 91 1.39 -9.03 -9.34
N LEU A 92 1.16 -8.00 -8.51
CA LEU A 92 0.33 -6.86 -8.85
C LEU A 92 0.94 -5.99 -9.97
N LEU A 93 2.27 -5.88 -10.04
CA LEU A 93 2.99 -5.33 -11.19
C LEU A 93 2.88 -6.22 -12.44
N SER A 94 2.98 -7.54 -12.28
CA SER A 94 2.93 -8.50 -13.40
C SER A 94 1.54 -8.63 -14.02
N GLU A 95 0.48 -8.56 -13.21
CA GLU A 95 -0.91 -8.63 -13.67
C GLU A 95 -1.40 -7.32 -14.31
N GLY A 96 -0.56 -6.29 -14.36
CA GLY A 96 -0.83 -5.04 -15.08
C GLY A 96 -2.03 -4.25 -14.54
N GLY A 97 -2.53 -4.60 -13.35
CA GLY A 97 -3.73 -4.02 -12.77
C GLY A 97 -3.54 -2.57 -12.30
N VAL A 98 -2.29 -2.16 -12.05
CA VAL A 98 -1.96 -0.99 -11.25
C VAL A 98 -0.76 -0.19 -11.81
N PRO A 99 -0.75 1.15 -11.69
CA PRO A 99 0.36 2.00 -12.13
C PRO A 99 1.73 1.64 -11.53
N LYS A 100 2.77 1.95 -12.33
CA LYS A 100 4.20 1.74 -11.98
C LYS A 100 4.66 2.55 -10.78
N ASP A 101 3.94 3.60 -10.41
CA ASP A 101 4.21 4.44 -9.23
C ASP A 101 3.69 3.82 -7.92
N SER A 102 3.36 2.53 -7.92
CA SER A 102 2.97 1.82 -6.70
C SER A 102 4.15 1.71 -5.74
N TRP A 103 3.89 1.86 -4.44
CA TRP A 103 4.92 1.78 -3.39
C TRP A 103 4.33 1.16 -2.12
N ILE A 104 5.17 0.70 -1.21
CA ILE A 104 4.75 -0.03 -0.01
C ILE A 104 4.73 0.91 1.20
N LEU A 105 3.57 1.03 1.82
CA LEU A 105 3.39 1.72 3.09
C LEU A 105 3.72 0.77 4.23
N VAL A 106 4.55 1.25 5.14
CA VAL A 106 5.05 0.54 6.31
C VAL A 106 4.44 1.18 7.57
N ASN A 107 3.62 0.43 8.30
CA ASN A 107 2.89 0.83 9.49
C ASN A 107 3.50 0.15 10.74
N TYR A 108 4.19 0.91 11.60
CA TYR A 108 4.96 0.41 12.78
C TYR A 108 5.13 1.43 13.90
#